data_AF-A0A951ZNZ0-F1
#
_entry.id   AF-A0A951ZNZ0-F1
#
_cell.length_a   1.000
_cell.length_b   1.000
_cell.length_c   1.000
_cell.angle_alpha   90.00
_cell.angle_beta   90.00
_cell.angle_gamma   90.00
#
_symmetry.space_group_name_H-M   'P 1'
#
loop_
_entity.id
_entity.type
_entity.pdbx_description
1 polymer ?
#
loop_
_entity_poly.entity_id
_entity_poly.type
_entity_poly.pdbx_seq_one_letter_code
_entity_poly.pdbx_strand_id
1 'polypeptide(L)'
;LSRNPYEYEYSNIDNTNLRNVPKNLDYFTLFEFSAKSDIIPTLLTQNHETVIKGFMGQTTAFNTNTIKKNVIIMGENQAANEARYIHGEYGKGFWTFYGGHDPEDYQHLVGDPPTDLVLHPNSAGYRLILNNILFPAAKKKKQKT
;
A
#
# COMPACT_ATOMS: atom_id res chain seq x y z
N LEU A 1 -16.71 1.41 20.91
CA LEU A 1 -15.55 2.19 20.46
C LEU A 1 -14.84 2.72 21.69
N SER A 2 -13.66 2.18 21.99
CA SER A 2 -12.81 2.68 23.07
C SER A 2 -12.22 4.05 22.69
N ARG A 3 -11.96 4.91 23.68
CA ARG A 3 -11.30 6.22 23.48
C ARG A 3 -9.84 6.20 23.93
N ASN A 4 -9.34 5.03 24.33
CA ASN A 4 -7.99 4.87 24.81
C ASN A 4 -7.01 4.94 23.62
N PRO A 5 -6.10 5.93 23.56
CA PRO A 5 -5.14 6.06 22.47
C PRO A 5 -4.11 4.91 22.44
N TYR A 6 -4.01 4.12 23.51
CA TYR A 6 -3.16 2.93 23.57
C TYR A 6 -3.87 1.65 23.11
N GLU A 7 -5.17 1.70 22.85
CA GLU A 7 -5.94 0.55 22.38
C GLU A 7 -6.08 0.62 20.86
N TYR A 8 -5.56 -0.41 20.19
CA TYR A 8 -5.25 -0.33 18.76
C TYR A 8 -6.42 -0.60 17.82
N GLU A 9 -7.60 -0.95 18.31
CA GLU A 9 -8.68 -1.43 17.46
C GLU A 9 -9.69 -0.33 17.12
N TYR A 10 -9.63 0.17 15.89
CA TYR A 10 -10.66 1.03 15.32
C TYR A 10 -11.52 0.34 14.26
N SER A 11 -11.07 -0.78 13.67
CA SER A 11 -11.78 -1.44 12.57
C SER A 11 -11.39 -2.92 12.40
N ASN A 12 -12.33 -3.74 11.96
CA ASN A 12 -12.12 -5.15 11.60
C ASN A 12 -11.38 -5.36 10.26
N ILE A 13 -11.10 -4.28 9.53
CA ILE A 13 -10.33 -4.33 8.29
C ILE A 13 -8.83 -4.53 8.54
N ASP A 14 -8.33 -4.11 9.70
CA ASP A 14 -6.91 -4.25 10.03
C ASP A 14 -6.57 -5.72 10.32
N ASN A 15 -5.60 -6.26 9.60
CA ASN A 15 -5.15 -7.65 9.75
C ASN A 15 -3.87 -7.78 10.59
N THR A 16 -3.34 -6.68 11.14
CA THR A 16 -2.01 -6.66 11.78
C THR A 16 -1.90 -7.59 12.99
N ASN A 17 -2.95 -7.72 13.80
CA ASN A 17 -2.96 -8.63 14.95
C ASN A 17 -3.33 -10.08 14.60
N LEU A 18 -3.89 -10.30 13.41
CA LEU A 18 -4.40 -11.60 12.96
C LEU A 18 -3.43 -12.30 11.98
N ARG A 19 -2.53 -11.54 11.34
CA ARG A 19 -1.51 -12.08 10.44
C ARG A 19 -0.55 -12.99 11.20
N ASN A 20 -0.15 -14.09 10.56
CA ASN A 20 0.95 -14.93 11.01
C ASN A 20 1.90 -15.19 9.83
N VAL A 21 2.67 -14.16 9.48
CA VAL A 21 3.58 -14.17 8.33
C VAL A 21 5.01 -13.96 8.82
N PRO A 22 5.91 -14.94 8.68
CA PRO A 22 7.32 -14.76 9.01
C PRO A 22 7.97 -13.67 8.16
N LYS A 23 8.79 -12.80 8.77
CA LYS A 23 9.48 -11.69 8.09
C LYS A 23 10.18 -12.09 6.78
N ASN A 24 10.85 -13.23 6.78
CA ASN A 24 11.60 -13.73 5.61
C ASN A 24 10.69 -14.23 4.46
N LEU A 25 9.39 -14.39 4.71
CA LEU A 25 8.37 -14.80 3.74
C LEU A 25 7.33 -13.70 3.50
N ASP A 26 7.51 -12.53 4.11
CA ASP A 26 6.58 -11.42 4.01
C ASP A 26 6.83 -10.67 2.71
N TYR A 27 6.15 -11.09 1.66
CA TYR A 27 6.14 -10.46 0.35
C TYR A 27 4.71 -10.33 -0.13
N PHE A 28 4.46 -9.35 -0.98
CA PHE A 28 3.20 -9.22 -1.69
C PHE A 28 3.45 -8.91 -3.16
N THR A 29 2.53 -9.34 -4.01
CA THR A 29 2.64 -9.20 -5.45
C THR A 29 1.69 -8.11 -5.93
N LEU A 30 2.17 -7.24 -6.82
CA LEU A 30 1.37 -6.24 -7.49
C LEU A 30 0.57 -6.87 -8.62
N PHE A 31 -0.68 -6.43 -8.79
CA PHE A 31 -1.48 -6.83 -9.93
C PHE A 31 -1.14 -6.03 -11.17
N GLU A 32 -1.22 -6.70 -12.32
CA GLU A 32 -1.12 -6.10 -13.64
C GLU A 32 -2.49 -5.63 -14.11
N PHE A 33 -2.57 -4.37 -14.53
CA PHE A 33 -3.80 -3.72 -14.96
C PHE A 33 -3.68 -3.27 -16.42
N SER A 34 -4.80 -3.26 -17.13
CA SER A 34 -4.84 -2.80 -18.51
C SER A 34 -4.62 -1.29 -18.57
N ALA A 35 -3.49 -0.85 -19.14
CA ALA A 35 -3.21 0.58 -19.34
C ALA A 35 -4.27 1.33 -20.16
N LYS A 36 -5.13 0.60 -20.89
CA LYS A 36 -6.23 1.16 -21.69
C LYS A 36 -7.51 1.34 -20.88
N SER A 37 -7.82 0.41 -19.99
CA SER A 37 -9.10 0.35 -19.28
C SER A 37 -8.98 0.83 -17.83
N ASP A 38 -7.84 0.57 -17.20
CA ASP A 38 -7.58 0.73 -15.77
C ASP A 38 -6.39 1.68 -15.54
N ILE A 39 -6.46 2.86 -16.18
CA ILE A 39 -5.35 3.82 -16.23
C ILE A 39 -4.80 4.16 -14.83
N ILE A 40 -5.69 4.39 -13.85
CA ILE A 40 -5.27 4.80 -12.50
C ILE A 40 -4.56 3.65 -11.78
N PRO A 41 -5.14 2.44 -11.63
CA PRO A 41 -4.41 1.29 -11.10
C PRO A 41 -3.08 1.02 -11.80
N THR A 42 -3.04 1.05 -13.15
CA THR A 42 -1.79 0.86 -13.91
C THR A 42 -0.71 1.88 -13.55
N LEU A 43 -1.07 3.15 -13.35
CA LEU A 43 -0.13 4.18 -12.94
C LEU A 43 0.34 3.94 -11.49
N LEU A 44 -0.60 3.64 -10.59
CA LEU A 44 -0.30 3.47 -9.17
C LEU A 44 0.54 2.23 -8.87
N THR A 45 0.45 1.18 -9.70
CA THR A 45 1.28 -0.04 -9.57
C THR A 45 2.53 -0.05 -10.45
N GLN A 46 2.82 1.04 -11.18
CA GLN A 46 3.99 1.10 -12.05
C GLN A 46 5.30 0.98 -11.27
N ASN A 47 5.95 -0.18 -11.38
CA ASN A 47 7.17 -0.49 -10.65
C ASN A 47 8.14 -1.33 -11.49
N HIS A 48 9.40 -1.34 -11.10
CA HIS A 48 10.45 -2.16 -11.69
C HIS A 48 10.50 -3.58 -11.09
N GLU A 49 9.82 -3.80 -9.97
CA GLU A 49 9.58 -5.10 -9.37
C GLU A 49 8.08 -5.34 -9.23
N THR A 50 7.64 -6.59 -9.40
CA THR A 50 6.24 -6.99 -9.19
C THR A 50 6.02 -7.66 -7.84
N VAL A 51 7.07 -8.21 -7.23
CA VAL A 51 7.05 -8.82 -5.89
C VAL A 51 7.79 -7.89 -4.94
N ILE A 52 7.08 -7.35 -3.96
CA ILE A 52 7.58 -6.32 -3.05
C ILE A 52 7.72 -6.92 -1.66
N LYS A 53 8.80 -6.57 -0.96
CA LYS A 53 8.97 -6.91 0.46
C LYS A 53 7.85 -6.27 1.27
N GLY A 54 7.22 -7.06 2.13
CA GLY A 54 6.32 -6.55 3.15
C GLY A 54 7.09 -5.78 4.21
N PHE A 55 6.42 -4.80 4.81
CA PHE A 55 6.92 -4.00 5.91
C PHE A 55 5.77 -3.67 6.86
N MET A 56 6.09 -3.55 8.14
CA MET A 56 5.10 -3.38 9.19
C MET A 56 4.76 -1.91 9.41
N GLY A 57 3.60 -1.70 10.01
CA GLY A 57 3.11 -0.41 10.45
C GLY A 57 1.88 -0.61 11.32
N GLN A 58 1.22 0.50 11.66
CA GLN A 58 -0.01 0.44 12.47
C GLN A 58 -1.05 -0.47 11.82
N THR A 59 -1.35 -0.21 10.56
CA THR A 59 -2.12 -1.10 9.68
C THR A 59 -1.17 -1.66 8.64
N THR A 60 -0.70 -2.88 8.89
CA THR A 60 0.26 -3.58 8.02
C THR A 60 -0.42 -4.18 6.80
N ALA A 61 -1.64 -4.71 6.97
CA ALA A 61 -2.39 -5.37 5.90
C ALA A 61 -3.90 -5.29 6.14
N PHE A 62 -4.67 -5.54 5.08
CA PHE A 62 -6.14 -5.46 5.08
C PHE A 62 -6.77 -6.85 4.94
N ASN A 63 -7.73 -7.15 5.81
CA ASN A 63 -8.49 -8.40 5.79
C ASN A 63 -9.43 -8.44 4.57
N THR A 64 -9.13 -9.31 3.61
CA THR A 64 -9.83 -9.43 2.33
C THR A 64 -11.34 -9.70 2.48
N ASN A 65 -11.75 -10.40 3.55
CA ASN A 65 -13.15 -10.72 3.82
C ASN A 65 -14.00 -9.49 4.18
N THR A 66 -13.35 -8.40 4.59
CA THR A 66 -14.02 -7.16 5.01
C THR A 66 -13.92 -6.04 3.95
N ILE A 67 -13.11 -6.26 2.92
CA ILE A 67 -12.95 -5.32 1.80
C ILE A 67 -14.24 -5.31 0.98
N LYS A 68 -14.77 -4.12 0.72
CA LYS A 68 -15.97 -3.95 -0.11
C LYS A 68 -15.67 -4.36 -1.55
N LYS A 69 -16.64 -4.98 -2.23
CA LYS A 69 -16.49 -5.49 -3.60
C LYS A 69 -16.06 -4.45 -4.64
N ASN A 70 -16.36 -3.17 -4.41
CA ASN A 70 -16.01 -2.07 -5.31
C ASN A 70 -14.60 -1.50 -5.06
N VAL A 71 -13.85 -2.05 -4.10
CA VAL A 71 -12.45 -1.70 -3.85
C VAL A 71 -11.57 -2.59 -4.72
N ILE A 72 -10.60 -1.96 -5.37
CA ILE A 72 -9.60 -2.62 -6.20
C ILE A 72 -8.44 -3.01 -5.29
N ILE A 73 -8.12 -4.29 -5.23
CA ILE A 73 -6.86 -4.77 -4.65
C ILE A 73 -5.78 -4.60 -5.71
N MET A 74 -4.75 -3.82 -5.41
CA MET A 74 -3.63 -3.53 -6.31
C MET A 74 -2.38 -4.33 -5.95
N GLY A 75 -2.32 -4.87 -4.74
CA GLY A 75 -1.29 -5.84 -4.36
C GLY A 75 -1.68 -6.64 -3.11
N GLU A 76 -1.30 -7.92 -3.10
CA GLU A 76 -1.71 -8.89 -2.09
C GLU A 76 -0.62 -9.89 -1.74
N ASN A 77 -0.68 -10.40 -0.50
CA ASN A 77 0.00 -11.63 -0.13
C ASN A 77 -1.04 -12.75 -0.16
N GLN A 78 -1.09 -13.46 -1.28
CA GLN A 78 -2.08 -14.51 -1.52
C GLN A 78 -1.98 -15.66 -0.50
N ALA A 79 -0.76 -16.04 -0.11
CA ALA A 79 -0.52 -17.13 0.84
C ALA A 79 -1.08 -16.80 2.24
N ALA A 80 -1.06 -15.52 2.62
CA ALA A 80 -1.60 -15.03 3.88
C ALA A 80 -3.06 -14.54 3.78
N ASN A 81 -3.67 -14.61 2.58
CA ASN A 81 -5.01 -14.08 2.29
C ASN A 81 -5.21 -12.63 2.78
N GLU A 82 -4.24 -11.75 2.50
CA GLU A 82 -4.28 -10.36 2.91
C GLU A 82 -3.97 -9.41 1.74
N ALA A 83 -4.67 -8.29 1.68
CA ALA A 83 -4.32 -7.22 0.76
C ALA A 83 -3.31 -6.28 1.42
N ARG A 84 -2.37 -5.74 0.63
CA ARG A 84 -1.35 -4.77 1.09
C ARG A 84 -1.52 -3.41 0.44
N TYR A 85 -2.14 -3.35 -0.73
CA TYR A 85 -2.32 -2.11 -1.47
C TYR A 85 -3.72 -2.11 -2.09
N ILE A 86 -4.55 -1.14 -1.69
CA ILE A 86 -5.96 -1.08 -2.09
C ILE A 86 -6.34 0.33 -2.56
N HIS A 87 -7.25 0.41 -3.52
CA HIS A 87 -7.69 1.65 -4.14
C HIS A 87 -9.20 1.66 -4.33
N GLY A 88 -9.80 2.84 -4.26
CA GLY A 88 -11.21 2.99 -4.56
C GLY A 88 -11.61 4.44 -4.84
N GLU A 89 -12.83 4.59 -5.30
CA GLU A 89 -13.44 5.89 -5.57
C GLU A 89 -14.38 6.29 -4.42
N TYR A 90 -14.45 7.60 -4.17
CA TYR A 90 -15.45 8.17 -3.27
C TYR A 90 -15.87 9.56 -3.74
N GLY A 91 -17.14 9.71 -4.10
CA GLY A 91 -17.68 10.95 -4.64
C GLY A 91 -17.02 11.33 -5.96
N LYS A 92 -16.31 12.46 -5.99
CA LYS A 92 -15.59 12.97 -7.18
C LYS A 92 -14.08 12.71 -7.12
N GLY A 93 -13.62 11.98 -6.11
CA GLY A 93 -12.21 11.69 -5.89
C GLY A 93 -11.96 10.19 -5.73
N PHE A 94 -10.70 9.87 -5.51
CA PHE A 94 -10.24 8.53 -5.23
C PHE A 94 -9.38 8.53 -3.98
N TRP A 95 -9.20 7.35 -3.41
CA TRP A 95 -8.34 7.10 -2.26
C TRP A 95 -7.51 5.86 -2.52
N THR A 96 -6.34 5.83 -1.91
CA THR A 96 -5.45 4.68 -1.94
C THR A 96 -4.90 4.46 -0.55
N PHE A 97 -4.91 3.21 -0.09
CA PHE A 97 -4.22 2.81 1.12
C PHE A 97 -3.15 1.78 0.80
N TYR A 98 -1.94 2.04 1.28
CA TYR A 98 -0.79 1.17 1.20
C TYR A 98 -0.35 0.83 2.61
N GLY A 99 -0.41 -0.45 2.97
CA GLY A 99 -0.18 -0.92 4.33
C GLY A 99 1.30 -0.92 4.71
N GLY A 100 1.58 -0.66 5.98
CA GLY A 100 2.93 -0.53 6.53
C GLY A 100 3.41 0.92 6.63
N HIS A 101 4.58 1.12 7.25
CA HIS A 101 5.18 2.43 7.50
C HIS A 101 6.42 2.71 6.63
N ASP A 102 7.47 1.90 6.76
CA ASP A 102 8.75 2.10 6.06
C ASP A 102 9.06 0.89 5.16
N PRO A 103 9.08 1.05 3.83
CA PRO A 103 9.34 -0.07 2.93
C PRO A 103 10.75 -0.67 2.98
N GLU A 104 11.73 0.07 3.51
CA GLU A 104 13.12 -0.39 3.59
C GLU A 104 13.54 -0.74 5.02
N ASP A 105 12.67 -0.51 5.99
CA ASP A 105 12.80 -0.98 7.37
C ASP A 105 11.56 -1.78 7.80
N TYR A 106 11.71 -3.11 7.80
CA TYR A 106 10.62 -4.05 8.05
C TYR A 106 9.80 -3.73 9.30
N GLN A 107 10.45 -3.28 10.37
CA GLN A 107 9.78 -2.94 11.63
C GLN A 107 10.46 -1.72 12.25
N HIS A 108 9.97 -0.55 11.84
CA HIS A 108 10.45 0.73 12.34
C HIS A 108 9.69 1.15 13.61
N LEU A 109 10.36 1.14 14.75
CA LEU A 109 9.76 1.48 16.05
C LEU A 109 9.96 2.95 16.40
N VAL A 110 9.14 3.44 17.34
CA VAL A 110 9.29 4.81 17.85
C VAL A 110 10.63 4.94 18.57
N GLY A 111 11.50 5.82 18.05
CA GLY A 111 12.83 6.06 18.58
C GLY A 111 13.96 5.43 17.77
N ASP A 112 13.64 4.58 16.78
CA ASP A 112 14.63 4.07 15.85
C ASP A 112 15.21 5.21 14.99
N PRO A 113 16.50 5.10 14.57
CA PRO A 113 17.10 6.09 13.70
C PRO A 113 16.38 6.13 12.35
N PRO A 114 16.23 7.31 11.72
CA PRO A 114 15.58 7.41 10.43
C PRO A 114 16.33 6.59 9.37
N THR A 115 15.57 5.99 8.45
CA THR A 115 16.11 5.27 7.30
C THR A 115 16.93 6.20 6.41
N ASP A 116 18.17 5.81 6.12
CA ASP A 116 19.04 6.55 5.23
C ASP A 116 18.68 6.27 3.76
N LEU A 117 17.88 7.15 3.17
CA LEU A 117 17.39 7.01 1.80
C LEU A 117 18.52 6.95 0.74
N VAL A 118 19.72 7.43 1.05
CA VAL A 118 20.87 7.33 0.13
C VAL A 118 21.26 5.88 -0.13
N LEU A 119 21.00 4.99 0.83
CA LEU A 119 21.25 3.55 0.71
C LEU A 119 20.19 2.81 -0.12
N HIS A 120 19.05 3.45 -0.41
CA HIS A 120 17.90 2.84 -1.08
C HIS A 120 17.45 3.59 -2.34
N PRO A 121 18.35 3.95 -3.27
CA PRO A 121 18.01 4.79 -4.43
C PRO A 121 17.03 4.13 -5.41
N ASN A 122 16.92 2.80 -5.38
CA ASN A 122 16.05 2.01 -6.24
C ASN A 122 15.00 1.23 -5.43
N SER A 123 14.58 1.72 -4.26
CA SER A 123 13.54 1.05 -3.47
C SER A 123 12.25 0.89 -4.25
N ALA A 124 11.80 -0.35 -4.43
CA ALA A 124 10.53 -0.65 -5.07
C ALA A 124 9.35 -0.17 -4.20
N GLY A 125 9.46 -0.29 -2.88
CA GLY A 125 8.41 0.15 -1.97
C GLY A 125 8.22 1.67 -1.93
N TYR A 126 9.32 2.44 -1.83
CA TYR A 126 9.23 3.91 -1.90
C TYR A 126 8.71 4.41 -3.24
N ARG A 127 9.03 3.72 -4.35
CA ARG A 127 8.48 4.05 -5.67
C ARG A 127 6.95 4.05 -5.68
N LEU A 128 6.30 3.06 -5.04
CA LEU A 128 4.83 3.01 -4.95
C LEU A 128 4.27 4.19 -4.15
N ILE A 129 4.93 4.61 -3.07
CA ILE A 129 4.55 5.80 -2.31
C ILE A 129 4.63 7.05 -3.20
N LEU A 130 5.72 7.19 -3.96
CA LEU A 130 5.89 8.32 -4.87
C LEU A 130 4.85 8.34 -5.99
N ASN A 131 4.48 7.18 -6.54
CA ASN A 131 3.40 7.08 -7.52
C ASN A 131 2.07 7.65 -6.99
N ASN A 132 1.74 7.34 -5.72
CA ASN A 132 0.54 7.85 -5.05
C ASN A 132 0.53 9.38 -4.87
N ILE A 133 1.70 10.02 -4.78
CA ILE A 133 1.82 11.46 -4.55
C ILE A 133 1.91 12.22 -5.89
N LEU A 134 2.73 11.71 -6.83
CA LEU A 134 3.10 12.44 -8.03
C LEU A 134 2.03 12.42 -9.12
N PHE A 135 1.32 11.29 -9.30
CA PHE A 135 0.31 11.21 -10.37
C PHE A 135 -0.94 12.04 -10.09
N PRO A 136 -1.49 12.08 -8.87
CA PRO A 136 -2.62 12.97 -8.56
C PRO A 136 -2.26 14.46 -8.64
N ALA A 137 -0.99 14.81 -8.38
CA ALA A 137 -0.50 16.19 -8.43
C ALA A 137 -0.19 16.68 -9.87
N ALA A 138 -0.16 15.78 -10.86
CA ALA A 138 0.19 16.12 -12.23
C ALA A 138 -0.93 16.95 -12.90
N LYS A 139 -0.64 18.23 -13.20
CA LYS A 139 -1.54 19.08 -13.96
C LYS A 139 -1.73 18.53 -15.37
N LYS A 140 -2.98 18.34 -15.80
CA LYS A 140 -3.28 18.04 -17.21
C LYS A 140 -2.71 19.14 -18.10
N LYS A 141 -1.83 18.78 -19.04
CA LYS A 141 -1.41 19.72 -20.09
C LYS A 141 -2.65 20.10 -20.91
N LYS A 142 -2.85 21.40 -21.12
CA LYS A 142 -3.87 21.88 -22.06
C LYS A 142 -3.57 21.29 -23.44
N GLN A 143 -4.53 20.60 -24.03
CA GLN A 143 -4.41 20.15 -25.41
C GLN A 143 -4.34 21.40 -26.29
N LYS A 144 -3.41 21.42 -27.25
CA LYS A 144 -3.40 22.47 -28.28
C LYS A 144 -4.57 22.20 -29.20
N THR A 145 -5.54 23.11 -29.21
CA THR A 145 -6.54 23.25 -30.28
C THR A 145 -5.93 23.98 -31.45
#